data_AF-A0A673C849-F1
#
_entry.id   AF-A0A673C849-F1
#
_cell.length_a   1.000
_cell.length_b   1.000
_cell.length_c   1.000
_cell.angle_alpha   90.00
_cell.angle_beta   90.00
_cell.angle_gamma   90.00
#
_symmetry.space_group_name_H-M   'P 1'
#
loop_
_entity.id
_entity.type
_entity.pdbx_description
1 polymer ?
#
loop_
_entity_poly.entity_id
_entity_poly.type
_entity_poly.pdbx_seq_one_letter_code
_entity_poly.pdbx_strand_id
1 'polypeptide(L)'
;MEAGGRAPWMKYGPVVSLFVVLLALWFRAPQNTVLDDRLDTVLSSLLRAESKVGIDDIARPKVAIGFGGCVDLIVDGVSLLKKIGLTPADQPLHHDYIENMNQLAQSFAYFFAPGAAAERFMLNDTLFSELVEASRDLPGNRWAVGGNAPVMAGRMAKEGCDVLLGGSFSSDFNDVLSQHITVAGAVVEEPDIHLIMEYPSGAQWGHYTSRRANRYIVHSDDHNPYLASMEDFAEKLESFQPDLLVVGGLQMMDNFPFQSGERDTLLSRLADLLSSSSAPIGVHFEMASFVEESIMEDLLHYVIPHADSLGMNEQELPNLLSLLKGSNITVLSDPNPRVATVLDQMREVYRILNQRYSDANAASTEDGTNDAKAKGKPLTRLHVHTLAFQAMIVTRGSQWKNTMSATAKASLTANRHVCGSNDIDPSKARLIMDDSFSVSRQEGSQRIPLKETRPVSCWEEEDYEICVAPVLVCTEVFQTAGGGDNISAAGLVLQI
;
A
#
# COMPACT_ATOMS: atom_id res chain seq x y z
N MET A 1 71.91 -62.73 2.05
CA MET A 1 70.49 -62.99 2.36
C MET A 1 70.04 -61.87 3.29
N GLU A 2 69.56 -60.78 2.71
CA GLU A 2 68.99 -59.64 3.43
C GLU A 2 67.48 -59.82 3.51
N ALA A 3 66.91 -59.74 4.72
CA ALA A 3 65.47 -59.74 4.94
C ALA A 3 65.04 -58.34 5.38
N GLY A 4 64.29 -57.66 4.52
CA GLY A 4 63.78 -56.31 4.73
C GLY A 4 62.53 -56.27 5.61
N GLY A 5 62.51 -55.36 6.58
CA GLY A 5 61.32 -54.92 7.29
C GLY A 5 60.67 -53.73 6.58
N ARG A 6 59.41 -53.86 6.16
CA ARG A 6 58.56 -52.73 5.72
C ARG A 6 57.55 -52.40 6.81
N ALA A 7 57.59 -51.17 7.32
CA ALA A 7 56.54 -50.61 8.16
C ALA A 7 55.32 -50.20 7.30
N PRO A 8 54.07 -50.39 7.76
CA PRO A 8 52.89 -50.01 7.01
C PRO A 8 52.51 -48.56 7.28
N TRP A 9 53.00 -47.63 6.46
CA TRP A 9 52.42 -46.29 6.31
C TRP A 9 51.19 -46.39 5.41
N MET A 10 50.00 -46.61 5.98
CA MET A 10 48.69 -46.23 5.39
C MET A 10 47.55 -46.77 6.25
N LYS A 11 47.13 -46.05 7.31
CA LYS A 11 45.82 -46.25 7.98
C LYS A 11 45.18 -45.00 8.61
N TYR A 12 45.67 -43.78 8.33
CA TYR A 12 45.12 -42.56 8.95
C TYR A 12 44.51 -41.54 7.98
N GLY A 13 44.66 -41.73 6.66
CA GLY A 13 44.09 -40.83 5.65
C GLY A 13 42.59 -40.58 5.79
N PRO A 14 41.73 -41.61 5.96
CA PRO A 14 40.30 -41.43 6.14
C PRO A 14 39.93 -40.71 7.44
N VAL A 15 40.70 -40.93 8.50
CA VAL A 15 40.48 -40.33 9.83
C VAL A 15 40.84 -38.85 9.80
N VAL A 16 41.95 -38.49 9.14
CA VAL A 16 42.35 -37.10 8.95
C VAL A 16 41.34 -36.36 8.08
N SER A 17 40.85 -36.97 6.99
CA SER A 17 39.82 -36.36 6.16
C SER A 17 38.50 -36.16 6.90
N LEU A 18 38.07 -37.14 7.71
CA LEU A 18 36.87 -37.01 8.56
C LEU A 18 37.04 -35.89 9.59
N PHE A 19 38.22 -35.79 10.20
CA PHE A 19 38.53 -34.75 11.18
C PHE A 19 38.55 -33.35 10.56
N VAL A 20 39.07 -33.21 9.33
CA VAL A 20 39.04 -31.96 8.55
C VAL A 20 37.60 -31.59 8.18
N VAL A 21 36.74 -32.55 7.81
CA VAL A 21 35.32 -32.29 7.54
C VAL A 21 34.56 -31.86 8.80
N LEU A 22 34.82 -32.50 9.94
CA LEU A 22 34.21 -32.13 11.22
C LEU A 22 34.69 -30.76 11.71
N LEU A 23 35.98 -30.45 11.56
CA LEU A 23 36.52 -29.11 11.80
C LEU A 23 35.93 -28.08 10.84
N ALA A 24 35.75 -28.41 9.56
CA ALA A 24 35.12 -27.52 8.59
C ALA A 24 33.63 -27.28 8.90
N LEU A 25 32.92 -28.26 9.45
CA LEU A 25 31.54 -28.10 9.93
C LEU A 25 31.46 -27.30 11.24
N TRP A 26 32.44 -27.46 12.14
CA TRP A 26 32.50 -26.72 13.41
C TRP A 26 32.95 -25.26 13.21
N PHE A 27 33.90 -25.00 12.31
CA PHE A 27 34.37 -23.66 11.96
C PHE A 27 33.60 -23.00 10.81
N ARG A 28 32.58 -23.67 10.25
CA ARG A 28 31.59 -22.99 9.42
C ARG A 28 30.79 -22.09 10.36
N ALA A 29 31.20 -20.82 10.48
CA ALA A 29 30.29 -19.79 10.94
C ALA A 29 28.98 -20.00 10.15
N PRO A 30 27.83 -20.19 10.83
CA PRO A 30 26.59 -20.44 10.11
C PRO A 30 26.42 -19.29 9.11
N GLN A 31 26.18 -19.57 7.84
CA GLN A 31 25.82 -18.51 6.89
C GLN A 31 24.67 -17.63 7.45
N ASN A 32 23.84 -18.23 8.31
CA ASN A 32 22.81 -17.57 9.08
C ASN A 32 23.37 -16.46 10.00
N THR A 33 24.46 -16.66 10.76
CA THR A 33 24.94 -15.61 11.69
C THR A 33 25.37 -14.33 10.99
N VAL A 34 26.00 -14.43 9.82
CA VAL A 34 26.41 -13.24 9.04
C VAL A 34 25.22 -12.53 8.39
N LEU A 35 24.22 -13.30 7.95
CA LEU A 35 22.96 -12.75 7.42
C LEU A 35 22.14 -12.07 8.53
N ASP A 36 22.14 -12.66 9.73
CA ASP A 36 21.51 -12.14 10.93
C ASP A 36 22.20 -10.83 11.37
N ASP A 37 23.54 -10.80 11.44
CA ASP A 37 24.32 -9.59 11.77
C ASP A 37 24.06 -8.43 10.80
N ARG A 38 23.94 -8.73 9.49
CA ARG A 38 23.59 -7.75 8.46
C ARG A 38 22.18 -7.22 8.67
N LEU A 39 21.21 -8.10 8.90
CA LEU A 39 19.81 -7.73 9.10
C LEU A 39 19.65 -6.85 10.35
N ASP A 40 20.32 -7.19 11.43
CA ASP A 40 20.36 -6.41 12.68
C ASP A 40 20.99 -5.02 12.46
N THR A 41 22.06 -4.93 11.67
CA THR A 41 22.70 -3.65 11.34
C THR A 41 21.78 -2.76 10.51
N VAL A 42 21.06 -3.34 9.54
CA VAL A 42 20.06 -2.62 8.74
C VAL A 42 18.90 -2.16 9.62
N LEU A 43 18.32 -3.06 10.43
CA LEU A 43 17.20 -2.75 11.33
C LEU A 43 17.56 -1.62 12.31
N SER A 44 18.67 -1.76 13.03
CA SER A 44 19.12 -0.75 13.99
C SER A 44 19.38 0.61 13.32
N SER A 45 19.86 0.61 12.07
CA SER A 45 20.10 1.84 11.32
C SER A 45 18.81 2.47 10.77
N LEU A 46 17.81 1.68 10.40
CA LEU A 46 16.47 2.16 10.05
C LEU A 46 15.75 2.75 11.27
N LEU A 47 15.78 2.06 12.42
CA LEU A 47 15.22 2.57 13.68
C LEU A 47 15.89 3.87 14.10
N ARG A 48 17.22 3.96 13.95
CA ARG A 48 17.94 5.22 14.18
C ARG A 48 17.49 6.32 13.22
N ALA A 49 17.23 6.01 11.95
CA ALA A 49 16.73 6.98 10.97
C ALA A 49 15.31 7.48 11.33
N GLU A 50 14.41 6.57 11.69
CA GLU A 50 13.06 6.89 12.19
C GLU A 50 13.14 7.81 13.43
N SER A 51 13.97 7.46 14.42
CA SER A 51 14.09 8.21 15.69
C SER A 51 14.70 9.62 15.58
N LYS A 52 15.20 10.02 14.41
CA LYS A 52 15.77 11.37 14.22
C LYS A 52 14.73 12.48 14.31
N VAL A 53 13.46 12.13 14.12
CA VAL A 53 12.33 13.05 14.16
C VAL A 53 11.36 12.52 15.20
N GLY A 54 11.22 13.26 16.29
CA GLY A 54 10.16 13.00 17.27
C GLY A 54 8.85 13.63 16.81
N ILE A 55 7.76 13.14 17.37
CA ILE A 55 6.43 13.76 17.24
C ILE A 55 6.22 14.59 18.49
N ASP A 56 5.72 15.81 18.34
CA ASP A 56 5.47 16.70 19.47
C ASP A 56 4.19 16.24 20.19
N ASP A 57 4.35 15.63 21.36
CA ASP A 57 3.23 15.16 22.19
C ASP A 57 2.35 16.31 22.74
N ILE A 58 2.81 17.57 22.65
CA ILE A 58 2.09 18.75 23.14
C ILE A 58 1.24 19.37 22.04
N ALA A 59 1.72 19.37 20.80
CA ALA A 59 1.02 19.91 19.63
C ALA A 59 0.78 18.79 18.59
N ARG A 60 -0.30 18.03 18.80
CA ARG A 60 -0.71 16.92 17.92
C ARG A 60 -1.12 17.47 16.55
N PRO A 61 -0.52 17.01 15.44
CA PRO A 61 -0.96 17.41 14.11
C PRO A 61 -2.41 16.98 13.88
N LYS A 62 -3.20 17.84 13.25
CA LYS A 62 -4.59 17.58 12.90
C LYS A 62 -4.70 17.09 11.47
N VAL A 63 -5.21 15.88 11.28
CA VAL A 63 -5.41 15.33 9.94
C VAL A 63 -6.88 15.10 9.69
N ALA A 64 -7.41 15.68 8.61
CA ALA A 64 -8.73 15.34 8.11
C ALA A 64 -8.58 14.27 7.03
N ILE A 65 -9.35 13.19 7.10
CA ILE A 65 -9.24 12.06 6.19
C ILE A 65 -10.62 11.52 5.81
N GLY A 66 -10.85 11.32 4.53
CA GLY A 66 -12.03 10.66 3.98
C GLY A 66 -11.66 9.89 2.70
N PHE A 67 -12.53 9.08 2.10
CA PHE A 67 -13.89 8.81 2.52
C PHE A 67 -14.13 7.32 2.67
N GLY A 68 -15.25 7.03 3.34
CA GLY A 68 -15.78 5.68 3.45
C GLY A 68 -15.12 4.89 4.55
N GLY A 69 -15.66 3.71 4.76
CA GLY A 69 -15.21 2.78 5.76
C GLY A 69 -16.13 1.58 5.82
N CYS A 70 -15.57 0.46 6.23
CA CYS A 70 -16.26 -0.82 6.22
C CYS A 70 -15.76 -1.67 7.38
N VAL A 71 -16.43 -2.80 7.57
CA VAL A 71 -15.93 -3.85 8.45
C VAL A 71 -15.35 -4.97 7.58
N ASP A 72 -14.06 -5.23 7.76
CA ASP A 72 -13.37 -6.32 7.08
C ASP A 72 -13.69 -7.64 7.78
N LEU A 73 -14.36 -8.55 7.06
CA LEU A 73 -14.49 -9.96 7.45
C LEU A 73 -13.42 -10.77 6.72
N ILE A 74 -12.37 -11.13 7.46
CA ILE A 74 -11.20 -11.80 6.90
C ILE A 74 -11.27 -13.31 7.17
N VAL A 75 -11.10 -14.09 6.11
CA VAL A 75 -11.18 -15.56 6.13
C VAL A 75 -10.17 -16.21 5.19
N ASP A 76 -9.90 -17.51 5.40
CA ASP A 76 -9.19 -18.32 4.41
C ASP A 76 -10.08 -18.54 3.18
N GLY A 77 -9.69 -17.93 2.06
CA GLY A 77 -10.48 -17.92 0.84
C GLY A 77 -10.76 -19.31 0.31
N VAL A 78 -9.76 -20.18 0.28
CA VAL A 78 -9.91 -21.55 -0.23
C VAL A 78 -10.90 -22.36 0.63
N SER A 79 -10.87 -22.19 1.95
CA SER A 79 -11.79 -22.84 2.88
C SER A 79 -13.22 -22.33 2.70
N LEU A 80 -13.40 -21.03 2.48
CA LEU A 80 -14.72 -20.47 2.16
C LEU A 80 -15.28 -21.06 0.87
N LEU A 81 -14.51 -21.02 -0.23
CA LEU A 81 -14.96 -21.53 -1.52
C LEU A 81 -15.32 -23.02 -1.44
N LYS A 82 -14.56 -23.82 -0.70
CA LYS A 82 -14.88 -25.23 -0.43
C LYS A 82 -16.16 -25.40 0.38
N LYS A 83 -16.36 -24.56 1.40
CA LYS A 83 -17.54 -24.63 2.29
C LYS A 83 -18.84 -24.38 1.54
N ILE A 84 -18.86 -23.40 0.64
CA ILE A 84 -20.02 -23.09 -0.19
C ILE A 84 -20.16 -24.04 -1.40
N GLY A 85 -19.28 -25.04 -1.53
CA GLY A 85 -19.30 -26.01 -2.61
C GLY A 85 -18.84 -25.46 -3.97
N LEU A 86 -18.14 -24.32 -4.00
CA LEU A 86 -17.64 -23.73 -5.24
C LEU A 86 -16.37 -24.44 -5.72
N THR A 87 -16.45 -25.01 -6.92
CA THR A 87 -15.32 -25.62 -7.60
C THR A 87 -14.58 -24.60 -8.47
N PRO A 88 -13.25 -24.74 -8.65
CA PRO A 88 -12.52 -23.88 -9.57
C PRO A 88 -13.09 -23.95 -10.99
N ALA A 89 -13.17 -22.79 -11.64
CA ALA A 89 -13.51 -22.74 -13.06
C ALA A 89 -12.34 -23.27 -13.90
N ASP A 90 -12.62 -23.97 -15.00
CA ASP A 90 -11.58 -24.45 -15.93
C ASP A 90 -10.84 -23.30 -16.63
N GLN A 91 -11.56 -22.19 -16.87
CA GLN A 91 -11.03 -20.99 -17.51
C GLN A 91 -11.09 -19.81 -16.53
N PRO A 92 -9.93 -19.34 -16.02
CA PRO A 92 -9.85 -18.09 -15.27
C PRO A 92 -10.22 -16.93 -16.18
N LEU A 93 -11.11 -16.07 -15.72
CA LEU A 93 -11.55 -14.90 -16.47
C LEU A 93 -11.69 -13.72 -15.51
N HIS A 94 -11.14 -12.59 -15.93
CA HIS A 94 -11.36 -11.33 -15.24
C HIS A 94 -12.78 -10.82 -15.52
N HIS A 95 -13.49 -10.44 -14.46
CA HIS A 95 -14.78 -9.74 -14.51
C HIS A 95 -14.65 -8.40 -13.79
N ASP A 96 -15.36 -7.40 -14.30
CA ASP A 96 -15.43 -6.04 -13.75
C ASP A 96 -16.23 -6.03 -12.43
N TYR A 97 -17.32 -6.79 -12.40
CA TYR A 97 -18.16 -7.03 -11.22
C TYR A 97 -18.61 -8.50 -11.18
N ILE A 98 -19.18 -8.94 -10.06
CA ILE A 98 -19.61 -10.32 -9.82
C ILE A 98 -21.14 -10.39 -9.64
N GLU A 99 -21.83 -11.06 -10.54
CA GLU A 99 -23.29 -11.29 -10.49
C GLU A 99 -23.66 -12.67 -9.93
N ASN A 100 -22.77 -13.65 -10.09
CA ASN A 100 -23.08 -15.04 -9.80
C ASN A 100 -21.83 -15.88 -9.43
N MET A 101 -22.09 -17.08 -8.90
CA MET A 101 -21.08 -18.04 -8.46
C MET A 101 -20.07 -18.44 -9.56
N ASN A 102 -20.50 -18.52 -10.81
CA ASN A 102 -19.59 -18.86 -11.91
C ASN A 102 -18.57 -17.74 -12.16
N GLN A 103 -19.03 -16.49 -12.18
CA GLN A 103 -18.13 -15.33 -12.29
C GLN A 103 -17.19 -15.22 -11.08
N LEU A 104 -17.69 -15.48 -9.87
CA LEU A 104 -16.85 -15.54 -8.66
C LEU A 104 -15.72 -16.58 -8.82
N ALA A 105 -16.05 -17.79 -9.29
CA ALA A 105 -15.06 -18.85 -9.50
C ALA A 105 -14.01 -18.47 -10.54
N GLN A 106 -14.45 -17.91 -11.68
CA GLN A 106 -13.58 -17.49 -12.76
C GLN A 106 -12.66 -16.33 -12.34
N SER A 107 -13.21 -15.34 -11.66
CA SER A 107 -12.50 -14.14 -11.21
C SER A 107 -11.51 -14.49 -10.09
N PHE A 108 -11.93 -15.25 -9.07
CA PHE A 108 -11.01 -15.70 -8.02
C PHE A 108 -9.84 -16.50 -8.61
N ALA A 109 -10.10 -17.46 -9.51
CA ALA A 109 -9.04 -18.24 -10.16
C ALA A 109 -8.03 -17.35 -10.93
N TYR A 110 -8.51 -16.27 -11.56
CA TYR A 110 -7.69 -15.36 -12.35
C TYR A 110 -6.61 -14.66 -11.50
N PHE A 111 -6.95 -14.22 -10.29
CA PHE A 111 -6.02 -13.56 -9.37
C PHE A 111 -5.29 -14.51 -8.42
N PHE A 112 -5.92 -15.63 -8.06
CA PHE A 112 -5.38 -16.61 -7.11
C PHE A 112 -4.08 -17.24 -7.60
N ALA A 113 -4.04 -17.72 -8.85
CA ALA A 113 -2.87 -18.39 -9.41
C ALA A 113 -1.61 -17.49 -9.49
N PRO A 114 -1.66 -16.26 -10.05
CA PRO A 114 -0.51 -15.36 -9.99
C PRO A 114 -0.25 -14.83 -8.57
N GLY A 115 -1.19 -14.97 -7.63
CA GLY A 115 -1.13 -14.39 -6.30
C GLY A 115 -1.27 -12.87 -6.35
N ALA A 116 -2.16 -12.36 -7.19
CA ALA A 116 -2.41 -10.94 -7.34
C ALA A 116 -3.50 -10.45 -6.36
N ALA A 117 -3.45 -9.17 -6.06
CA ALA A 117 -4.46 -8.46 -5.28
C ALA A 117 -5.65 -8.14 -6.20
N ALA A 118 -6.87 -8.24 -5.68
CA ALA A 118 -8.07 -7.75 -6.38
C ALA A 118 -9.17 -7.41 -5.38
N GLU A 119 -10.08 -6.54 -5.81
CA GLU A 119 -11.26 -6.09 -5.08
C GLU A 119 -12.40 -5.91 -6.09
N ARG A 120 -13.55 -6.56 -5.88
CA ARG A 120 -14.65 -6.56 -6.84
C ARG A 120 -15.99 -6.31 -6.18
N PHE A 121 -16.79 -5.46 -6.81
CA PHE A 121 -18.18 -5.27 -6.46
C PHE A 121 -19.02 -6.49 -6.85
N MET A 122 -19.90 -6.91 -5.95
CA MET A 122 -20.87 -7.97 -6.17
C MET A 122 -22.26 -7.35 -6.33
N LEU A 123 -22.88 -7.54 -7.50
CA LEU A 123 -24.23 -7.02 -7.78
C LEU A 123 -25.34 -7.80 -7.06
N ASN A 124 -25.02 -9.00 -6.58
CA ASN A 124 -26.00 -9.92 -6.02
C ASN A 124 -25.90 -9.95 -4.50
N ASP A 125 -26.65 -9.06 -3.84
CA ASP A 125 -26.63 -8.92 -2.37
C ASP A 125 -27.03 -10.19 -1.64
N THR A 126 -27.88 -11.03 -2.25
CA THR A 126 -28.27 -12.32 -1.67
C THR A 126 -27.08 -13.27 -1.65
N LEU A 127 -26.38 -13.40 -2.77
CA LEU A 127 -25.16 -14.20 -2.84
C LEU A 127 -24.08 -13.65 -1.90
N PHE A 128 -23.93 -12.34 -1.83
CA PHE A 128 -22.98 -11.70 -0.92
C PHE A 128 -23.29 -12.05 0.54
N SER A 129 -24.55 -11.91 0.95
CA SER A 129 -25.02 -12.26 2.29
C SER A 129 -24.76 -13.73 2.63
N GLU A 130 -25.00 -14.64 1.68
CA GLU A 130 -24.69 -16.07 1.84
C GLU A 130 -23.18 -16.32 2.07
N LEU A 131 -22.31 -15.59 1.37
CA LEU A 131 -20.86 -15.68 1.56
C LEU A 131 -20.41 -15.15 2.94
N VAL A 132 -20.99 -14.04 3.39
CA VAL A 132 -20.72 -13.44 4.71
C VAL A 132 -21.16 -14.39 5.83
N GLU A 133 -22.36 -14.96 5.74
CA GLU A 133 -22.85 -15.95 6.71
C GLU A 133 -21.98 -17.22 6.73
N ALA A 134 -21.63 -17.75 5.55
CA ALA A 134 -20.73 -18.90 5.48
C ALA A 134 -19.35 -18.63 6.11
N SER A 135 -18.87 -17.39 6.00
CA SER A 135 -17.60 -16.90 6.54
C SER A 135 -17.61 -16.76 8.07
N ARG A 136 -18.71 -16.29 8.66
CA ARG A 136 -18.92 -16.20 10.12
C ARG A 136 -18.73 -17.53 10.84
N ASP A 137 -19.15 -18.60 10.18
CA ASP A 137 -19.07 -19.96 10.69
C ASP A 137 -17.71 -20.65 10.40
N LEU A 138 -16.75 -19.99 9.75
CA LEU A 138 -15.41 -20.56 9.52
C LEU A 138 -14.50 -20.37 10.74
N PRO A 139 -13.76 -21.41 11.17
CA PRO A 139 -12.81 -21.25 12.25
C PRO A 139 -11.68 -20.30 11.84
N GLY A 140 -11.32 -19.38 12.71
CA GLY A 140 -10.26 -18.40 12.47
C GLY A 140 -10.67 -17.20 11.64
N ASN A 141 -11.97 -17.00 11.37
CA ASN A 141 -12.44 -15.70 10.87
C ASN A 141 -12.11 -14.59 11.86
N ARG A 142 -11.85 -13.39 11.33
CA ARG A 142 -11.52 -12.21 12.13
C ARG A 142 -12.22 -11.00 11.53
N TRP A 143 -12.65 -10.11 12.42
CA TRP A 143 -13.27 -8.84 12.08
C TRP A 143 -12.28 -7.71 12.37
N ALA A 144 -12.17 -6.76 11.45
CA ALA A 144 -11.31 -5.60 11.61
C ALA A 144 -11.96 -4.34 11.03
N VAL A 145 -11.46 -3.19 11.48
CA VAL A 145 -11.75 -1.90 10.86
C VAL A 145 -11.12 -1.90 9.46
N GLY A 146 -11.96 -1.71 8.44
CA GLY A 146 -11.60 -1.73 7.02
C GLY A 146 -11.77 -0.38 6.33
N GLY A 147 -11.31 -0.32 5.08
CA GLY A 147 -11.30 0.87 4.23
C GLY A 147 -10.04 1.73 4.40
N ASN A 148 -9.60 2.39 3.33
CA ASN A 148 -8.36 3.17 3.36
C ASN A 148 -8.41 4.28 4.42
N ALA A 149 -9.50 5.06 4.45
CA ALA A 149 -9.63 6.19 5.35
C ALA A 149 -9.61 5.78 6.84
N PRO A 150 -10.40 4.80 7.32
CA PRO A 150 -10.34 4.37 8.72
C PRO A 150 -9.00 3.72 9.10
N VAL A 151 -8.39 2.95 8.20
CA VAL A 151 -7.10 2.31 8.45
C VAL A 151 -5.99 3.36 8.59
N MET A 152 -5.93 4.33 7.68
CA MET A 152 -5.01 5.47 7.77
C MET A 152 -5.29 6.32 9.01
N ALA A 153 -6.55 6.59 9.34
CA ALA A 153 -6.94 7.33 10.53
C ALA A 153 -6.46 6.64 11.82
N GLY A 154 -6.69 5.33 11.93
CA GLY A 154 -6.21 4.50 13.03
C GLY A 154 -4.68 4.55 13.17
N ARG A 155 -3.96 4.49 12.04
CA ARG A 155 -2.51 4.65 12.03
C ARG A 155 -2.10 6.04 12.51
N MET A 156 -2.63 7.11 11.94
CA MET A 156 -2.28 8.48 12.31
C MET A 156 -2.55 8.78 13.78
N ALA A 157 -3.69 8.34 14.31
CA ALA A 157 -4.02 8.48 15.72
C ALA A 157 -3.01 7.76 16.63
N LYS A 158 -2.57 6.55 16.24
CA LYS A 158 -1.54 5.78 16.95
C LYS A 158 -0.17 6.45 16.90
N GLU A 159 0.12 7.15 15.81
CA GLU A 159 1.35 7.94 15.66
C GLU A 159 1.25 9.33 16.32
N GLY A 160 0.14 9.70 16.95
CA GLY A 160 0.04 10.94 17.73
C GLY A 160 -0.72 12.09 17.07
N CYS A 161 -1.46 11.85 15.98
CA CYS A 161 -2.35 12.86 15.40
C CYS A 161 -3.72 12.90 16.10
N ASP A 162 -4.39 14.05 16.01
CA ASP A 162 -5.84 14.14 16.16
C ASP A 162 -6.46 14.07 14.77
N VAL A 163 -7.52 13.28 14.60
CA VAL A 163 -8.03 12.90 13.27
C VAL A 163 -9.52 13.21 13.16
N LEU A 164 -9.91 13.85 12.06
CA LEU A 164 -11.30 13.93 11.62
C LEU A 164 -11.50 12.89 10.51
N LEU A 165 -12.34 11.88 10.73
CA LEU A 165 -12.58 10.77 9.80
C LEU A 165 -13.94 10.93 9.12
N GLY A 166 -13.94 11.17 7.81
CA GLY A 166 -15.14 11.17 6.96
C GLY A 166 -15.58 9.75 6.63
N GLY A 167 -16.62 9.27 7.32
CA GLY A 167 -17.23 7.97 7.07
C GLY A 167 -18.46 7.76 7.95
N SER A 168 -19.35 6.86 7.52
CA SER A 168 -20.55 6.47 8.27
C SER A 168 -20.33 5.09 8.89
N PHE A 169 -20.53 4.96 10.19
CA PHE A 169 -20.15 3.76 10.95
C PHE A 169 -21.21 3.38 11.98
N SER A 170 -21.24 2.11 12.39
CA SER A 170 -22.07 1.67 13.51
C SER A 170 -21.55 2.16 14.85
N SER A 171 -22.41 2.11 15.88
CA SER A 171 -22.01 2.44 17.26
C SER A 171 -20.81 1.60 17.70
N ASP A 172 -20.87 0.29 17.46
CA ASP A 172 -19.84 -0.65 17.88
C ASP A 172 -18.51 -0.39 17.17
N PHE A 173 -18.58 0.08 15.92
CA PHE A 173 -17.39 0.49 15.18
C PHE A 173 -16.78 1.77 15.76
N ASN A 174 -17.61 2.76 16.10
CA ASN A 174 -17.13 3.99 16.73
C ASN A 174 -16.47 3.74 18.09
N ASP A 175 -16.98 2.76 18.85
CA ASP A 175 -16.47 2.40 20.18
C ASP A 175 -15.06 1.77 20.13
N VAL A 176 -14.67 1.14 19.02
CA VAL A 176 -13.32 0.56 18.86
C VAL A 176 -12.29 1.54 18.31
N LEU A 177 -12.71 2.70 17.79
CA LEU A 177 -11.80 3.74 17.31
C LEU A 177 -11.07 4.41 18.47
N SER A 178 -9.87 4.92 18.18
CA SER A 178 -9.11 5.73 19.14
C SER A 178 -9.92 6.97 19.55
N GLN A 179 -9.82 7.37 20.82
CA GLN A 179 -10.39 8.62 21.33
C GLN A 179 -9.89 9.89 20.60
N HIS A 180 -8.80 9.76 19.84
CA HIS A 180 -8.23 10.83 19.01
C HIS A 180 -8.86 10.90 17.62
N ILE A 181 -9.84 10.04 17.31
CA ILE A 181 -10.57 10.04 16.03
C ILE A 181 -11.98 10.58 16.28
N THR A 182 -12.30 11.69 15.61
CA THR A 182 -13.65 12.23 15.55
C THR A 182 -14.27 11.83 14.22
N VAL A 183 -15.37 11.09 14.25
CA VAL A 183 -16.09 10.67 13.04
C VAL A 183 -17.00 11.79 12.53
N ALA A 184 -16.97 12.01 11.23
CA ALA A 184 -17.82 12.92 10.47
C ALA A 184 -18.63 12.13 9.45
N GLY A 185 -19.83 11.72 9.87
CA GLY A 185 -20.79 10.96 9.09
C GLY A 185 -21.91 10.45 9.99
N ALA A 186 -22.92 9.83 9.39
CA ALA A 186 -24.06 9.28 10.10
C ALA A 186 -23.68 8.00 10.87
N VAL A 187 -24.40 7.73 11.95
CA VAL A 187 -24.38 6.42 12.60
C VAL A 187 -25.30 5.48 11.81
N VAL A 188 -24.79 4.36 11.34
CA VAL A 188 -25.55 3.35 10.56
C VAL A 188 -25.76 2.08 11.39
N GLU A 189 -26.89 1.41 11.23
CA GLU A 189 -27.15 0.14 11.94
C GLU A 189 -26.32 -1.00 11.35
N GLU A 190 -26.31 -1.12 10.03
CA GLU A 190 -25.55 -2.11 9.29
C GLU A 190 -24.42 -1.41 8.52
N PRO A 191 -23.15 -1.59 8.93
CA PRO A 191 -22.03 -1.05 8.19
C PRO A 191 -21.79 -1.87 6.91
N ASP A 192 -21.21 -1.22 5.89
CA ASP A 192 -20.70 -1.92 4.70
C ASP A 192 -19.67 -3.00 5.13
N ILE A 193 -19.80 -4.22 4.60
CA ILE A 193 -18.92 -5.36 4.92
C ILE A 193 -18.05 -5.66 3.72
N HIS A 194 -16.75 -5.82 3.96
CA HIS A 194 -15.80 -6.29 2.96
C HIS A 194 -15.36 -7.70 3.28
N LEU A 195 -15.63 -8.64 2.38
CA LEU A 195 -15.21 -10.03 2.53
C LEU A 195 -13.80 -10.21 1.97
N ILE A 196 -12.82 -10.34 2.86
CA ILE A 196 -11.41 -10.50 2.51
C ILE A 196 -11.04 -11.98 2.53
N MET A 197 -10.89 -12.55 1.33
CA MET A 197 -10.46 -13.94 1.12
C MET A 197 -8.93 -14.00 1.01
N GLU A 198 -8.24 -14.22 2.13
CA GLU A 198 -6.78 -14.38 2.18
C GLU A 198 -6.36 -15.81 1.79
N TYR A 199 -5.17 -15.94 1.19
CA TYR A 199 -4.56 -17.24 0.88
C TYR A 199 -3.03 -17.16 1.00
N PRO A 200 -2.36 -18.18 1.56
CA PRO A 200 -0.91 -18.21 1.65
C PRO A 200 -0.23 -18.60 0.33
N SER A 201 1.08 -18.37 0.25
CA SER A 201 1.90 -18.89 -0.84
C SER A 201 1.84 -20.42 -0.87
N GLY A 202 1.68 -21.00 -2.05
CA GLY A 202 1.55 -22.44 -2.23
C GLY A 202 0.16 -23.00 -1.92
N ALA A 203 -0.82 -22.17 -1.56
CA ALA A 203 -2.21 -22.61 -1.39
C ALA A 203 -2.72 -23.27 -2.68
N GLN A 204 -3.53 -24.33 -2.54
CA GLN A 204 -4.10 -25.09 -3.65
C GLN A 204 -5.62 -25.01 -3.67
N TRP A 205 -6.18 -24.68 -4.83
CA TRP A 205 -7.60 -24.74 -5.11
C TRP A 205 -7.82 -25.44 -6.45
N GLY A 206 -8.16 -26.73 -6.39
CA GLY A 206 -8.12 -27.65 -7.53
C GLY A 206 -6.73 -27.73 -8.14
N HIS A 207 -6.62 -27.44 -9.45
CA HIS A 207 -5.35 -27.43 -10.18
C HIS A 207 -4.59 -26.10 -10.08
N TYR A 208 -5.18 -25.04 -9.53
CA TYR A 208 -4.49 -23.78 -9.31
C TYR A 208 -3.65 -23.82 -8.04
N THR A 209 -2.45 -23.26 -8.11
CA THR A 209 -1.56 -23.05 -6.96
C THR A 209 -1.16 -21.59 -6.91
N SER A 210 -1.30 -20.95 -5.75
CA SER A 210 -0.94 -19.55 -5.59
C SER A 210 0.57 -19.37 -5.50
N ARG A 211 1.12 -18.44 -6.29
CA ARG A 211 2.57 -18.15 -6.31
C ARG A 211 3.05 -17.35 -5.10
N ARG A 212 2.20 -16.53 -4.49
CA ARG A 212 2.52 -15.73 -3.30
C ARG A 212 1.29 -15.56 -2.40
N ALA A 213 1.53 -15.25 -1.13
CA ALA A 213 0.44 -14.91 -0.22
C ALA A 213 -0.22 -13.60 -0.68
N ASN A 214 -1.55 -13.57 -0.75
CA ASN A 214 -2.31 -12.38 -1.11
C ASN A 214 -3.79 -12.52 -0.69
N ARG A 215 -4.63 -11.57 -1.11
CA ARG A 215 -6.06 -11.51 -0.83
C ARG A 215 -6.89 -11.11 -2.03
N TYR A 216 -8.09 -11.68 -2.11
CA TYR A 216 -9.16 -11.28 -3.03
C TYR A 216 -10.34 -10.74 -2.21
N ILE A 217 -10.79 -9.53 -2.52
CA ILE A 217 -11.84 -8.84 -1.77
C ILE A 217 -13.13 -8.82 -2.60
N VAL A 218 -14.26 -9.09 -1.94
CA VAL A 218 -15.60 -8.90 -2.49
C VAL A 218 -16.40 -8.02 -1.55
N HIS A 219 -17.17 -7.09 -2.10
CA HIS A 219 -18.04 -6.22 -1.33
C HIS A 219 -19.35 -5.93 -2.09
N SER A 220 -20.38 -5.49 -1.37
CA SER A 220 -21.73 -5.15 -1.87
C SER A 220 -22.14 -3.83 -1.22
N ASP A 221 -21.28 -2.81 -1.38
CA ASP A 221 -21.39 -1.57 -0.61
C ASP A 221 -22.51 -0.66 -1.13
N ASP A 222 -23.27 -0.11 -0.19
CA ASP A 222 -24.33 0.87 -0.48
C ASP A 222 -23.87 2.32 -0.23
N HIS A 223 -22.90 2.53 0.66
CA HIS A 223 -22.57 3.87 1.16
C HIS A 223 -21.25 4.40 0.61
N ASN A 224 -20.21 3.56 0.60
CA ASN A 224 -18.86 3.98 0.23
C ASN A 224 -18.73 4.52 -1.21
N PRO A 225 -19.35 3.91 -2.26
CA PRO A 225 -19.27 4.42 -3.63
C PRO A 225 -19.87 5.82 -3.77
N TYR A 226 -20.85 6.17 -2.94
CA TYR A 226 -21.53 7.46 -2.98
C TYR A 226 -20.88 8.54 -2.10
N LEU A 227 -19.74 8.25 -1.46
CA LEU A 227 -19.07 9.14 -0.50
C LEU A 227 -20.07 9.73 0.51
N ALA A 228 -20.96 8.90 1.05
CA ALA A 228 -22.16 9.32 1.77
C ALA A 228 -21.92 10.32 2.92
N SER A 229 -20.72 10.29 3.52
CA SER A 229 -20.33 11.16 4.62
C SER A 229 -19.74 12.52 4.19
N MET A 230 -19.68 12.82 2.88
CA MET A 230 -18.96 13.99 2.36
C MET A 230 -19.53 15.32 2.86
N GLU A 231 -20.85 15.45 2.99
CA GLU A 231 -21.49 16.68 3.49
C GLU A 231 -21.17 16.92 4.97
N ASP A 232 -21.37 15.91 5.82
CA ASP A 232 -21.05 15.97 7.26
C ASP A 232 -19.55 16.24 7.49
N PHE A 233 -18.71 15.64 6.66
CA PHE A 233 -17.27 15.87 6.69
C PHE A 233 -16.91 17.31 6.33
N ALA A 234 -17.50 17.86 5.26
CA ALA A 234 -17.28 19.24 4.85
C ALA A 234 -17.68 20.24 5.95
N GLU A 235 -18.82 20.02 6.62
CA GLU A 235 -19.27 20.88 7.72
C GLU A 235 -18.27 20.86 8.89
N LYS A 236 -17.83 19.67 9.33
CA LYS A 236 -16.89 19.55 10.45
C LYS A 236 -15.50 20.06 10.11
N LEU A 237 -15.08 19.96 8.85
CA LEU A 237 -13.78 20.38 8.34
C LEU A 237 -13.48 21.85 8.68
N GLU A 238 -14.48 22.73 8.55
CA GLU A 238 -14.34 24.18 8.81
C GLU A 238 -13.88 24.47 10.25
N SER A 239 -14.47 23.76 11.22
CA SER A 239 -14.15 23.93 12.64
C SER A 239 -12.87 23.19 13.06
N PHE A 240 -12.55 22.08 12.37
CA PHE A 240 -11.42 21.23 12.73
C PHE A 240 -10.08 21.89 12.43
N GLN A 241 -10.01 22.64 11.31
CA GLN A 241 -8.80 23.34 10.83
C GLN A 241 -7.60 22.38 10.72
N PRO A 242 -7.63 21.44 9.76
CA PRO A 242 -6.57 20.44 9.62
C PRO A 242 -5.26 21.04 9.10
N ASP A 243 -4.15 20.41 9.48
CA ASP A 243 -2.82 20.64 8.91
C ASP A 243 -2.62 19.87 7.59
N LEU A 244 -3.36 18.76 7.42
CA LEU A 244 -3.35 17.91 6.23
C LEU A 244 -4.75 17.38 5.92
N LEU A 245 -5.14 17.39 4.65
CA LEU A 245 -6.29 16.66 4.13
C LEU A 245 -5.83 15.41 3.38
N VAL A 246 -6.47 14.29 3.66
CA VAL A 246 -6.21 13.00 3.02
C VAL A 246 -7.48 12.48 2.37
N VAL A 247 -7.35 12.08 1.10
CA VAL A 247 -8.42 11.48 0.31
C VAL A 247 -8.01 10.04 -0.02
N GLY A 248 -8.91 9.09 0.21
CA GLY A 248 -8.79 7.67 -0.11
C GLY A 248 -10.18 7.05 -0.23
N GLY A 249 -10.25 5.75 -0.50
CA GLY A 249 -11.52 5.02 -0.61
C GLY A 249 -12.25 5.20 -1.95
N LEU A 250 -11.71 5.99 -2.88
CA LEU A 250 -12.36 6.24 -4.18
C LEU A 250 -12.40 5.01 -5.09
N GLN A 251 -11.60 3.96 -4.82
CA GLN A 251 -11.68 2.69 -5.54
C GLN A 251 -13.00 1.95 -5.34
N MET A 252 -13.79 2.34 -4.32
CA MET A 252 -15.16 1.84 -4.14
C MET A 252 -16.09 2.23 -5.30
N MET A 253 -15.68 3.20 -6.11
CA MET A 253 -16.40 3.65 -7.30
C MET A 253 -15.98 2.88 -8.56
N ASP A 254 -14.92 2.07 -8.51
CA ASP A 254 -14.36 1.30 -9.64
C ASP A 254 -15.34 0.20 -10.07
N ASN A 255 -15.79 0.22 -11.32
CA ASN A 255 -16.80 -0.70 -11.86
C ASN A 255 -18.15 -0.70 -11.10
N PHE A 256 -18.41 0.30 -10.25
CA PHE A 256 -19.69 0.45 -9.57
C PHE A 256 -20.76 0.94 -10.56
N PRO A 257 -21.98 0.38 -10.55
CA PRO A 257 -23.01 0.63 -11.57
C PRO A 257 -23.76 1.96 -11.35
N PHE A 258 -23.04 3.08 -11.37
CA PHE A 258 -23.66 4.41 -11.29
C PHE A 258 -24.66 4.66 -12.42
N GLN A 259 -25.73 5.39 -12.13
CA GLN A 259 -26.56 5.96 -13.18
C GLN A 259 -25.77 7.05 -13.91
N SER A 260 -26.14 7.30 -15.17
CA SER A 260 -25.47 8.29 -16.01
C SER A 260 -25.44 9.67 -15.33
N GLY A 261 -24.23 10.22 -15.12
CA GLY A 261 -24.00 11.53 -14.52
C GLY A 261 -23.90 11.55 -12.99
N GLU A 262 -24.23 10.47 -12.29
CA GLU A 262 -24.14 10.43 -10.80
C GLU A 262 -22.69 10.54 -10.33
N ARG A 263 -21.80 9.71 -10.89
CA ARG A 263 -20.37 9.71 -10.55
C ARG A 263 -19.71 11.07 -10.81
N ASP A 264 -20.02 11.67 -11.96
CA ASP A 264 -19.53 12.98 -12.37
C ASP A 264 -19.95 14.08 -11.38
N THR A 265 -21.25 14.12 -11.02
CA THR A 265 -21.79 15.06 -10.03
C THR A 265 -21.10 14.89 -8.68
N LEU A 266 -20.87 13.65 -8.25
CA LEU A 266 -20.25 13.35 -6.97
C LEU A 266 -18.79 13.78 -6.92
N LEU A 267 -18.01 13.46 -7.97
CA LEU A 267 -16.60 13.85 -8.07
C LEU A 267 -16.41 15.35 -8.26
N SER A 268 -17.33 16.03 -8.95
CA SER A 268 -17.33 17.49 -9.03
C SER A 268 -17.50 18.15 -7.66
N ARG A 269 -18.40 17.63 -6.82
CA ARG A 269 -18.57 18.10 -5.44
C ARG A 269 -17.34 17.83 -4.57
N LEU A 270 -16.67 16.68 -4.79
CA LEU A 270 -15.40 16.39 -4.14
C LEU A 270 -14.33 17.41 -4.56
N ALA A 271 -14.22 17.73 -5.85
CA ALA A 271 -13.29 18.75 -6.34
C ALA A 271 -13.55 20.12 -5.70
N ASP A 272 -14.82 20.50 -5.54
CA ASP A 272 -15.21 21.73 -4.82
C ASP A 272 -14.75 21.70 -3.35
N LEU A 273 -14.94 20.58 -2.66
CA LEU A 273 -14.46 20.41 -1.28
C LEU A 273 -12.93 20.57 -1.21
N LEU A 274 -12.18 19.91 -2.10
CA LEU A 274 -10.71 19.96 -2.13
C LEU A 274 -10.16 21.35 -2.49
N SER A 275 -10.90 22.13 -3.28
CA SER A 275 -10.52 23.49 -3.68
C SER A 275 -10.97 24.58 -2.69
N SER A 276 -11.97 24.30 -1.84
CA SER A 276 -12.58 25.29 -0.94
C SER A 276 -11.74 25.70 0.28
N SER A 277 -10.62 25.01 0.56
CA SER A 277 -9.77 25.33 1.71
C SER A 277 -9.16 26.72 1.61
N SER A 278 -9.45 27.57 2.61
CA SER A 278 -9.00 28.97 2.69
C SER A 278 -7.49 29.14 2.96
N ALA A 279 -6.83 28.11 3.51
CA ALA A 279 -5.39 28.05 3.71
C ALA A 279 -4.74 27.05 2.74
N PRO A 280 -3.46 27.23 2.37
CA PRO A 280 -2.71 26.22 1.61
C PRO A 280 -2.43 25.01 2.51
N ILE A 281 -3.45 24.18 2.75
CA ILE A 281 -3.32 22.88 3.42
C ILE A 281 -2.75 21.87 2.41
N GLY A 282 -1.94 20.92 2.87
CA GLY A 282 -1.54 19.79 2.02
C GLY A 282 -2.73 18.90 1.70
N VAL A 283 -2.75 18.33 0.49
CA VAL A 283 -3.76 17.35 0.07
C VAL A 283 -3.05 16.11 -0.44
N HIS A 284 -3.20 15.02 0.29
CA HIS A 284 -2.70 13.71 -0.11
C HIS A 284 -3.83 12.85 -0.68
N PHE A 285 -3.64 12.29 -1.86
CA PHE A 285 -4.51 11.26 -2.41
C PHE A 285 -3.82 9.91 -2.34
N GLU A 286 -4.36 9.00 -1.52
CA GLU A 286 -3.94 7.60 -1.47
C GLU A 286 -4.70 6.84 -2.57
N MET A 287 -3.97 6.44 -3.61
CA MET A 287 -4.50 5.61 -4.67
C MET A 287 -4.58 4.15 -4.22
N ALA A 288 -5.58 3.45 -4.73
CA ALA A 288 -5.79 2.02 -4.51
C ALA A 288 -6.06 1.32 -5.84
N SER A 289 -6.62 0.11 -5.81
CA SER A 289 -6.81 -0.72 -6.99
C SER A 289 -7.88 -0.14 -7.93
N PHE A 290 -7.46 0.59 -8.96
CA PHE A 290 -8.32 1.01 -10.08
C PHE A 290 -8.04 0.15 -11.32
N VAL A 291 -9.06 -0.51 -11.85
CA VAL A 291 -8.96 -1.31 -13.09
C VAL A 291 -9.94 -0.87 -14.18
N GLU A 292 -10.79 0.13 -13.93
CA GLU A 292 -11.61 0.79 -14.94
C GLU A 292 -10.89 2.04 -15.49
N GLU A 293 -10.85 2.21 -16.81
CA GLU A 293 -10.21 3.37 -17.45
C GLU A 293 -10.97 4.67 -17.17
N SER A 294 -12.30 4.61 -17.20
CA SER A 294 -13.18 5.78 -17.09
C SER A 294 -13.06 6.47 -15.71
N ILE A 295 -13.00 5.71 -14.61
CA ILE A 295 -12.81 6.30 -13.27
C ILE A 295 -11.42 6.94 -13.15
N MET A 296 -10.39 6.33 -13.73
CA MET A 296 -9.05 6.90 -13.69
C MET A 296 -8.96 8.21 -14.47
N GLU A 297 -9.70 8.34 -15.59
CA GLU A 297 -9.90 9.61 -16.28
C GLU A 297 -10.62 10.63 -15.41
N ASP A 298 -11.69 10.23 -14.73
CA ASP A 298 -12.43 11.09 -13.79
C ASP A 298 -11.53 11.56 -12.64
N LEU A 299 -10.68 10.70 -12.08
CA LEU A 299 -9.73 11.05 -11.01
C LEU A 299 -8.64 12.03 -11.50
N LEU A 300 -8.16 11.86 -12.73
CA LEU A 300 -7.24 12.81 -13.37
C LEU A 300 -7.88 14.18 -13.60
N HIS A 301 -9.20 14.25 -13.68
CA HIS A 301 -9.94 15.49 -13.86
C HIS A 301 -10.34 16.14 -12.53
N TYR A 302 -10.90 15.38 -11.59
CA TYR A 302 -11.56 15.90 -10.39
C TYR A 302 -10.75 15.84 -9.10
N VAL A 303 -9.73 14.97 -9.01
CA VAL A 303 -9.04 14.70 -7.74
C VAL A 303 -7.56 15.04 -7.81
N ILE A 304 -6.83 14.43 -8.75
CA ILE A 304 -5.37 14.59 -8.88
C ILE A 304 -4.98 16.08 -9.07
N PRO A 305 -5.70 16.92 -9.83
CA PRO A 305 -5.38 18.34 -9.94
C PRO A 305 -5.48 19.11 -8.62
N HIS A 306 -6.12 18.57 -7.59
CA HIS A 306 -6.25 19.20 -6.28
C HIS A 306 -5.34 18.57 -5.21
N ALA A 307 -4.58 17.52 -5.56
CA ALA A 307 -3.65 16.84 -4.69
C ALA A 307 -2.19 17.28 -4.94
N ASP A 308 -1.50 17.73 -3.90
CA ASP A 308 -0.06 18.01 -3.95
C ASP A 308 0.80 16.84 -3.45
N SER A 309 0.16 15.75 -3.00
CA SER A 309 0.79 14.47 -2.77
C SER A 309 -0.02 13.27 -3.29
N LEU A 310 0.68 12.28 -3.86
CA LEU A 310 0.11 10.97 -4.20
C LEU A 310 0.82 9.85 -3.44
N GLY A 311 0.05 8.84 -3.02
CA GLY A 311 0.52 7.57 -2.46
C GLY A 311 -0.01 6.39 -3.27
N MET A 312 0.83 5.38 -3.56
CA MET A 312 0.46 4.23 -4.39
C MET A 312 1.45 3.06 -4.29
N ASN A 313 1.08 1.87 -4.77
CA ASN A 313 1.97 0.71 -4.89
C ASN A 313 2.47 0.45 -6.33
N GLU A 314 3.17 -0.66 -6.53
CA GLU A 314 3.72 -1.08 -7.83
C GLU A 314 2.69 -1.49 -8.90
N GLN A 315 1.41 -1.58 -8.57
CA GLN A 315 0.30 -1.84 -9.48
C GLN A 315 -0.32 -0.53 -9.97
N GLU A 316 -0.57 0.44 -9.09
CA GLU A 316 -1.22 1.69 -9.52
C GLU A 316 -0.27 2.62 -10.25
N LEU A 317 1.02 2.68 -9.88
CA LEU A 317 2.01 3.52 -10.56
C LEU A 317 2.09 3.29 -12.07
N PRO A 318 2.29 2.05 -12.57
CA PRO A 318 2.29 1.80 -14.01
C PRO A 318 0.92 2.06 -14.65
N ASN A 319 -0.19 1.81 -13.96
CA ASN A 319 -1.53 2.07 -14.51
C ASN A 319 -1.78 3.56 -14.71
N LEU A 320 -1.47 4.39 -13.70
CA LEU A 320 -1.51 5.85 -13.82
C LEU A 320 -0.61 6.33 -14.96
N LEU A 321 0.61 5.81 -15.05
CA LEU A 321 1.54 6.20 -16.10
C LEU A 321 1.05 5.82 -17.50
N SER A 322 0.48 4.62 -17.68
CA SER A 322 -0.10 4.17 -18.94
C SER A 322 -1.22 5.12 -19.38
N LEU A 323 -2.14 5.45 -18.48
CA LEU A 323 -3.23 6.37 -18.79
C LEU A 323 -2.73 7.78 -19.12
N LEU A 324 -1.76 8.30 -18.36
CA LEU A 324 -1.12 9.59 -18.65
C LEU A 324 -0.47 9.64 -20.04
N LYS A 325 -0.10 8.47 -20.59
CA LYS A 325 0.49 8.29 -21.93
C LYS A 325 -0.53 7.87 -23.01
N GLY A 326 -1.81 7.78 -22.69
CA GLY A 326 -2.86 7.33 -23.62
C GLY A 326 -2.70 5.85 -24.02
N SER A 327 -2.22 5.02 -23.09
CA SER A 327 -2.08 3.57 -23.24
C SER A 327 -3.01 2.84 -22.28
N ASN A 328 -3.41 1.63 -22.62
CA ASN A 328 -4.32 0.83 -21.79
C ASN A 328 -3.71 0.48 -20.43
N ILE A 329 -4.56 0.46 -19.41
CA ILE A 329 -4.23 -0.01 -18.07
C ILE A 329 -4.04 -1.53 -18.03
N THR A 330 -3.25 -2.01 -17.07
CA THR A 330 -2.96 -3.44 -16.88
C THR A 330 -3.54 -3.94 -15.57
N VAL A 331 -4.28 -5.05 -15.62
CA VAL A 331 -4.90 -5.65 -14.43
C VAL A 331 -3.87 -6.37 -13.54
N LEU A 332 -2.74 -6.81 -14.10
CA LEU A 332 -1.68 -7.50 -13.38
C LEU A 332 -0.33 -6.82 -13.65
N SER A 333 0.39 -6.43 -12.59
CA SER A 333 1.75 -5.88 -12.69
C SER A 333 2.81 -6.84 -12.14
N ASP A 334 4.09 -6.49 -12.32
CA ASP A 334 5.20 -7.23 -11.73
C ASP A 334 5.20 -7.04 -10.20
N PRO A 335 5.04 -8.12 -9.41
CA PRO A 335 4.99 -8.03 -7.95
C PRO A 335 6.32 -7.67 -7.28
N ASN A 336 7.45 -7.72 -8.02
CA ASN A 336 8.77 -7.40 -7.51
C ASN A 336 9.54 -6.52 -8.50
N PRO A 337 9.07 -5.30 -8.77
CA PRO A 337 9.69 -4.45 -9.78
C PRO A 337 11.09 -4.05 -9.34
N ARG A 338 12.00 -3.90 -10.31
CA ARG A 338 13.33 -3.35 -10.02
C ARG A 338 13.20 -1.89 -9.59
N VAL A 339 13.97 -1.48 -8.58
CA VAL A 339 14.04 -0.08 -8.10
C VAL A 339 14.18 0.92 -9.24
N ALA A 340 15.10 0.66 -10.17
CA ALA A 340 15.32 1.49 -11.36
C ALA A 340 14.05 1.72 -12.20
N THR A 341 13.20 0.69 -12.32
CA THR A 341 11.96 0.77 -13.10
C THR A 341 10.94 1.66 -12.40
N VAL A 342 10.76 1.46 -11.09
CA VAL A 342 9.86 2.29 -10.28
C VAL A 342 10.31 3.74 -10.27
N LEU A 343 11.60 4.02 -10.08
CA LEU A 343 12.13 5.38 -10.09
C LEU A 343 11.94 6.07 -11.46
N ASP A 344 12.17 5.37 -12.57
CA ASP A 344 11.91 5.93 -13.92
C ASP A 344 10.42 6.25 -14.11
N GLN A 345 9.52 5.39 -13.63
CA GLN A 345 8.08 5.62 -13.70
C GLN A 345 7.64 6.78 -12.81
N MET A 346 8.15 6.87 -11.58
CA MET A 346 7.88 7.96 -10.65
C MET A 346 8.28 9.32 -11.24
N ARG A 347 9.48 9.43 -11.82
CA ARG A 347 9.95 10.66 -12.48
C ARG A 347 9.02 11.08 -13.62
N GLU A 348 8.60 10.11 -14.43
CA GLU A 348 7.75 10.40 -15.59
C GLU A 348 6.34 10.83 -15.17
N VAL A 349 5.74 10.18 -14.17
CA VAL A 349 4.46 10.61 -13.58
C VAL A 349 4.59 12.03 -13.01
N TYR A 350 5.61 12.26 -12.18
CA TYR A 350 5.89 13.57 -11.59
C TYR A 350 6.04 14.65 -12.66
N ARG A 351 6.80 14.38 -13.72
CA ARG A 351 7.01 15.31 -14.84
C ARG A 351 5.72 15.59 -15.61
N ILE A 352 4.96 14.56 -15.99
CA ILE A 352 3.73 14.74 -16.79
C ILE A 352 2.68 15.53 -16.00
N LEU A 353 2.47 15.20 -14.72
CA LEU A 353 1.47 15.89 -13.90
C LEU A 353 1.84 17.35 -13.67
N ASN A 354 3.11 17.64 -13.36
CA ASN A 354 3.57 19.02 -13.19
C ASN A 354 3.60 19.82 -14.50
N GLN A 355 3.81 19.17 -15.65
CA GLN A 355 3.65 19.81 -16.96
C GLN A 355 2.17 20.18 -17.21
N ARG A 356 1.24 19.25 -16.98
CA ARG A 356 -0.21 19.51 -17.12
C ARG A 356 -0.66 20.66 -16.23
N TYR A 357 -0.18 20.69 -14.98
CA TYR A 357 -0.41 21.81 -14.07
C TYR A 357 0.12 23.13 -14.64
N SER A 358 1.34 23.13 -15.17
CA SER A 358 1.96 24.34 -15.76
C SER A 358 1.18 24.84 -16.98
N ASP A 359 0.77 23.93 -17.87
CA ASP A 359 0.00 24.25 -19.07
C ASP A 359 -1.39 24.84 -18.73
N ALA A 360 -2.08 24.24 -17.75
CA ALA A 360 -3.37 24.74 -17.28
C ALA A 360 -3.26 26.16 -16.67
N ASN A 361 -2.20 26.42 -15.91
CA ASN A 361 -1.95 27.76 -15.35
C ASN A 361 -1.59 28.79 -16.43
N ALA A 362 -0.81 28.40 -17.44
CA ALA A 362 -0.49 29.28 -18.57
C ALA A 362 -1.76 29.68 -19.33
N ALA A 363 -2.61 28.71 -19.68
CA ALA A 363 -3.87 28.96 -20.38
C ALA A 363 -4.81 29.90 -19.59
N SER A 364 -4.95 29.70 -18.27
CA SER A 364 -5.78 30.57 -17.42
C SER A 364 -5.29 32.03 -17.39
N THR A 365 -4.00 32.26 -17.63
CA THR A 365 -3.41 33.61 -17.63
C THR A 365 -3.66 34.33 -18.96
N GLU A 366 -3.82 33.58 -20.07
CA GLU A 366 -4.09 34.12 -21.40
C GLU A 366 -5.56 34.51 -21.61
N ASP A 367 -6.51 33.76 -21.05
CA ASP A 367 -7.96 34.02 -21.18
C ASP A 367 -8.49 35.19 -20.31
N GLY A 368 -7.62 35.83 -19.52
CA GLY A 368 -7.96 37.01 -18.71
C GLY A 368 -8.94 36.75 -17.55
N THR A 369 -9.35 35.50 -17.34
CA THR A 369 -10.15 35.06 -16.21
C THR A 369 -9.24 34.80 -15.01
N ASN A 370 -9.05 35.83 -14.18
CA ASN A 370 -8.40 35.70 -12.87
C ASN A 370 -9.30 34.96 -11.86
N ASP A 371 -9.81 33.77 -12.21
CA ASP A 371 -10.48 32.91 -11.24
C ASP A 371 -9.43 32.22 -10.36
N ALA A 372 -9.09 32.90 -9.27
CA ALA A 372 -8.17 32.40 -8.24
C ALA A 372 -8.62 31.06 -7.63
N LYS A 373 -9.88 30.65 -7.82
CA LYS A 373 -10.45 29.37 -7.39
C LYS A 373 -10.09 28.18 -8.29
N ALA A 374 -9.66 28.40 -9.54
CA ALA A 374 -9.46 27.33 -10.53
C ALA A 374 -8.00 26.85 -10.63
N LYS A 375 -7.10 27.33 -9.75
CA LYS A 375 -5.70 26.91 -9.78
C LYS A 375 -5.57 25.59 -9.02
N GLY A 376 -5.36 24.51 -9.75
CA GLY A 376 -4.98 23.21 -9.17
C GLY A 376 -3.68 23.31 -8.36
N LYS A 377 -3.14 22.17 -7.94
CA LYS A 377 -1.90 22.08 -7.19
C LYS A 377 -0.82 21.36 -8.01
N PRO A 378 0.44 21.81 -7.95
CA PRO A 378 1.54 21.01 -8.48
C PRO A 378 1.74 19.78 -7.59
N LEU A 379 2.11 18.66 -8.20
CA LEU A 379 2.50 17.48 -7.44
C LEU A 379 3.87 17.74 -6.81
N THR A 380 3.93 17.80 -5.48
CA THR A 380 5.16 18.07 -4.73
C THR A 380 5.67 16.91 -3.89
N ARG A 381 4.88 15.83 -3.78
CA ARG A 381 5.27 14.60 -3.11
C ARG A 381 4.68 13.37 -3.79
N LEU A 382 5.51 12.40 -4.14
CA LEU A 382 5.07 11.10 -4.65
C LEU A 382 5.71 10.00 -3.82
N HIS A 383 4.88 9.19 -3.15
CA HIS A 383 5.32 8.04 -2.36
C HIS A 383 4.87 6.76 -3.03
N VAL A 384 5.82 5.92 -3.43
CA VAL A 384 5.56 4.58 -3.93
C VAL A 384 6.02 3.55 -2.90
N HIS A 385 5.07 2.74 -2.42
CA HIS A 385 5.31 1.65 -1.49
C HIS A 385 5.34 0.32 -2.23
N THR A 386 6.39 -0.46 -2.03
CA THR A 386 6.50 -1.81 -2.64
C THR A 386 6.83 -2.84 -1.56
N LEU A 387 6.73 -4.12 -1.91
CA LEU A 387 7.14 -5.19 -1.00
C LEU A 387 8.62 -5.08 -0.57
N ALA A 388 9.53 -4.73 -1.49
CA ALA A 388 10.97 -4.80 -1.25
C ALA A 388 11.59 -3.48 -0.76
N PHE A 389 10.99 -2.34 -1.09
CA PHE A 389 11.51 -1.02 -0.77
C PHE A 389 10.40 0.04 -0.76
N GLN A 390 10.70 1.16 -0.12
CA GLN A 390 9.91 2.39 -0.15
C GLN A 390 10.66 3.45 -0.95
N ALA A 391 9.95 4.23 -1.77
CA ALA A 391 10.54 5.33 -2.52
C ALA A 391 9.68 6.61 -2.39
N MET A 392 10.32 7.74 -2.14
CA MET A 392 9.66 9.05 -2.06
C MET A 392 10.38 10.06 -2.96
N ILE A 393 9.62 10.80 -3.77
CA ILE A 393 10.04 12.05 -4.42
C ILE A 393 9.41 13.20 -3.63
N VAL A 394 10.20 14.21 -3.27
CA VAL A 394 9.72 15.42 -2.58
C VAL A 394 10.36 16.67 -3.18
N THR A 395 9.55 17.62 -3.65
CA THR A 395 10.02 18.91 -4.18
C THR A 395 10.69 19.72 -3.08
N ARG A 396 11.87 20.29 -3.38
CA ARG A 396 12.59 21.13 -2.43
C ARG A 396 11.82 22.41 -2.13
N GLY A 397 11.78 22.77 -0.84
CA GLY A 397 11.05 23.95 -0.37
C GLY A 397 9.53 23.79 -0.36
N SER A 398 9.00 22.60 -0.68
CA SER A 398 7.60 22.27 -0.41
C SER A 398 7.34 22.14 1.09
N GLN A 399 6.08 21.97 1.47
CA GLN A 399 5.65 21.82 2.87
C GLN A 399 6.12 20.50 3.51
N TRP A 400 6.47 19.50 2.70
CA TRP A 400 6.78 18.16 3.17
C TRP A 400 8.17 18.09 3.82
N LYS A 401 8.21 17.70 5.09
CA LYS A 401 9.44 17.66 5.89
C LYS A 401 10.06 16.26 5.92
N ASN A 402 11.31 16.17 6.39
CA ASN A 402 11.93 14.94 6.89
C ASN A 402 11.88 13.69 5.98
N THR A 403 11.99 13.85 4.65
CA THR A 403 11.84 12.77 3.64
C THR A 403 12.56 11.46 4.01
N MET A 404 13.83 11.56 4.42
CA MET A 404 14.65 10.42 4.81
C MET A 404 14.05 9.63 5.99
N SER A 405 13.64 10.32 7.06
CA SER A 405 13.03 9.68 8.24
C SER A 405 11.65 9.13 7.93
N ALA A 406 10.86 9.84 7.11
CA ALA A 406 9.56 9.38 6.64
C ALA A 406 9.67 8.09 5.81
N THR A 407 10.66 8.01 4.92
CA THR A 407 10.92 6.80 4.11
C THR A 407 11.37 5.63 5.00
N ALA A 408 12.18 5.87 6.03
CA ALA A 408 12.55 4.86 7.02
C ALA A 408 11.32 4.34 7.80
N LYS A 409 10.48 5.25 8.30
CA LYS A 409 9.27 4.92 9.05
C LYS A 409 8.25 4.15 8.20
N ALA A 410 8.05 4.54 6.95
CA ALA A 410 7.24 3.81 5.98
C ALA A 410 7.75 2.36 5.83
N SER A 411 9.07 2.18 5.69
CA SER A 411 9.69 0.85 5.57
C SER A 411 9.49 -0.02 6.80
N LEU A 412 9.74 0.52 8.00
CA LEU A 412 9.57 -0.21 9.26
C LEU A 412 8.11 -0.55 9.52
N THR A 413 7.19 0.36 9.16
CA THR A 413 5.75 0.17 9.33
C THR A 413 5.22 -0.96 8.45
N ALA A 414 5.78 -1.14 7.25
CA ALA A 414 5.44 -2.27 6.39
C ALA A 414 5.65 -3.61 7.12
N ASN A 415 6.79 -3.78 7.82
CA ASN A 415 7.03 -4.98 8.63
C ASN A 415 6.07 -5.06 9.82
N ARG A 416 5.99 -3.99 10.63
CA ARG A 416 5.20 -3.94 11.86
C ARG A 416 3.74 -4.31 11.63
N HIS A 417 3.16 -3.78 10.55
CA HIS A 417 1.79 -4.08 10.17
C HIS A 417 1.62 -5.53 9.72
N VAL A 418 2.47 -6.00 8.79
CA VAL A 418 2.33 -7.34 8.20
C VAL A 418 2.61 -8.45 9.21
N CYS A 419 3.58 -8.24 10.11
CA CYS A 419 3.89 -9.15 11.21
C CYS A 419 2.96 -8.97 12.43
N GLY A 420 2.09 -7.96 12.45
CA GLY A 420 1.16 -7.71 13.57
C GLY A 420 1.86 -7.33 14.90
N SER A 421 3.04 -6.71 14.84
CA SER A 421 3.85 -6.37 16.01
C SER A 421 4.42 -4.95 15.91
N ASN A 422 4.51 -4.24 17.03
CA ASN A 422 5.19 -2.93 17.07
C ASN A 422 6.71 -3.07 16.98
N ASP A 423 7.24 -4.17 17.52
CA ASP A 423 8.65 -4.51 17.47
C ASP A 423 8.93 -5.42 16.29
N ILE A 424 10.07 -5.20 15.62
CA ILE A 424 10.50 -6.01 14.49
C ILE A 424 11.40 -7.11 15.02
N ASP A 425 10.95 -8.36 14.86
CA ASP A 425 11.73 -9.56 15.16
C ASP A 425 12.59 -9.92 13.93
N PRO A 426 13.94 -9.81 14.02
CA PRO A 426 14.83 -10.14 12.91
C PRO A 426 14.66 -11.59 12.43
N SER A 427 14.29 -12.52 13.33
CA SER A 427 14.09 -13.93 12.95
C SER A 427 12.87 -14.15 12.06
N LYS A 428 11.94 -13.18 12.04
CA LYS A 428 10.72 -13.15 11.22
C LYS A 428 10.80 -12.13 10.09
N ALA A 429 11.99 -11.66 9.77
CA ALA A 429 12.23 -10.64 8.76
C ALA A 429 13.25 -11.11 7.74
N ARG A 430 13.10 -10.62 6.51
CA ARG A 430 14.06 -10.87 5.43
C ARG A 430 14.25 -9.63 4.57
N LEU A 431 15.50 -9.33 4.26
CA LEU A 431 15.86 -8.35 3.25
C LEU A 431 15.84 -9.01 1.86
N ILE A 432 14.97 -8.54 0.98
CA ILE A 432 14.85 -9.04 -0.41
C ILE A 432 15.34 -8.04 -1.46
N MET A 433 15.65 -6.82 -1.06
CA MET A 433 16.29 -5.82 -1.92
C MET A 433 17.75 -6.19 -2.18
N ASP A 434 18.22 -6.02 -3.42
CA ASP A 434 19.60 -6.28 -3.81
C ASP A 434 20.61 -5.41 -3.05
N ASP A 435 21.87 -5.88 -2.95
CA ASP A 435 22.99 -5.16 -2.31
C ASP A 435 23.33 -3.82 -3.00
N SER A 436 22.81 -3.59 -4.20
CA SER A 436 22.87 -2.30 -4.89
C SER A 436 21.78 -2.21 -5.95
N PHE A 437 21.36 -0.99 -6.26
CA PHE A 437 20.37 -0.73 -7.30
C PHE A 437 20.84 0.37 -8.26
N SER A 438 20.39 0.32 -9.51
CA SER A 438 20.57 1.43 -10.46
C SER A 438 19.50 2.50 -10.22
N VAL A 439 19.86 3.78 -10.37
CA VAL A 439 18.90 4.89 -10.21
C VAL A 439 17.94 5.03 -11.41
N SER A 440 18.30 4.44 -12.55
CA SER A 440 17.51 4.41 -13.79
C SER A 440 17.83 3.14 -14.60
N ARG A 441 16.93 2.76 -15.51
CA ARG A 441 17.15 1.66 -16.47
C ARG A 441 18.07 2.05 -17.62
N GLN A 442 18.39 3.33 -17.78
CA GLN A 442 19.27 3.82 -18.84
C GLN A 442 20.67 3.20 -18.75
N GLU A 443 21.27 2.94 -19.91
CA GLU A 443 22.63 2.40 -19.99
C GLU A 443 23.63 3.39 -19.36
N GLY A 444 24.55 2.88 -18.55
CA GLY A 444 25.51 3.71 -17.80
C GLY A 444 24.94 4.41 -16.56
N SER A 445 23.68 4.13 -16.18
CA SER A 445 23.07 4.71 -14.98
C SER A 445 23.89 4.43 -13.71
N GLN A 446 23.98 5.44 -12.84
CA GLN A 446 24.63 5.33 -11.54
C GLN A 446 24.03 4.18 -10.71
N ARG A 447 24.89 3.41 -10.05
CA ARG A 447 24.49 2.42 -9.05
C ARG A 447 24.72 2.94 -7.65
N ILE A 448 23.73 2.75 -6.78
CA ILE A 448 23.80 3.06 -5.35
C ILE A 448 23.94 1.74 -4.58
N PRO A 449 25.03 1.53 -3.82
CA PRO A 449 25.15 0.39 -2.94
C PRO A 449 24.28 0.55 -1.70
N LEU A 450 23.60 -0.52 -1.30
CA LEU A 450 22.88 -0.58 -0.04
C LEU A 450 23.89 -0.64 1.11
N LYS A 451 24.01 0.46 1.86
CA LYS A 451 24.91 0.54 3.02
C LYS A 451 24.14 0.18 4.27
N GLU A 452 24.48 -0.93 4.92
CA GLU A 452 23.79 -1.44 6.11
C GLU A 452 23.73 -0.40 7.24
N THR A 453 24.79 0.38 7.43
CA THR A 453 24.88 1.44 8.46
C THR A 453 24.13 2.73 8.09
N ARG A 454 23.70 2.86 6.84
CA ARG A 454 22.90 3.99 6.32
C ARG A 454 21.96 3.49 5.22
N PRO A 455 20.91 2.72 5.59
CA PRO A 455 20.11 1.95 4.65
C PRO A 455 19.17 2.83 3.81
N VAL A 456 18.82 4.03 4.29
CA VAL A 456 18.10 5.01 3.48
C VAL A 456 19.08 5.77 2.59
N SER A 457 18.89 5.64 1.28
CA SER A 457 19.67 6.36 0.27
C SER A 457 18.87 7.53 -0.26
N CYS A 458 19.34 8.75 0.00
CA CYS A 458 18.75 9.97 -0.56
C CYS A 458 19.74 10.72 -1.45
N TRP A 459 19.22 11.33 -2.51
CA TRP A 459 19.99 12.17 -3.43
C TRP A 459 19.07 13.21 -4.08
N GLU A 460 19.68 14.25 -4.64
CA GLU A 460 18.98 15.37 -5.25
C GLU A 460 18.98 15.23 -6.78
N GLU A 461 17.87 15.58 -7.40
CA GLU A 461 17.70 15.71 -8.85
C GLU A 461 16.91 16.99 -9.14
N GLU A 462 17.29 17.74 -10.18
CA GLU A 462 16.56 18.95 -10.63
C GLU A 462 16.07 19.83 -9.48
N ASP A 463 14.77 19.82 -9.15
CA ASP A 463 14.08 20.56 -8.09
C ASP A 463 13.59 19.70 -6.91
N TYR A 464 13.87 18.39 -6.87
CA TYR A 464 13.37 17.45 -5.85
C TYR A 464 14.44 16.53 -5.25
N GLU A 465 14.17 16.02 -4.05
CA GLU A 465 14.92 14.95 -3.39
C GLU A 465 14.23 13.61 -3.67
N ILE A 466 15.03 12.56 -3.91
CA ILE A 466 14.58 11.17 -3.92
C ILE A 466 15.17 10.46 -2.71
N CYS A 467 14.35 9.74 -1.94
CA CYS A 467 14.79 8.81 -0.91
C CYS A 467 14.28 7.39 -1.17
N VAL A 468 15.15 6.39 -0.99
CA VAL A 468 14.82 4.96 -1.09
C VAL A 468 15.25 4.24 0.18
N ALA A 469 14.36 3.47 0.80
CA ALA A 469 14.66 2.62 1.96
C ALA A 469 14.30 1.16 1.67
N PRO A 470 15.15 0.18 2.02
CA PRO A 470 14.80 -1.23 1.94
C PRO A 470 13.68 -1.56 2.93
N VAL A 471 12.79 -2.50 2.59
CA VAL A 471 11.81 -3.08 3.51
C VAL A 471 12.38 -4.37 4.13
N LEU A 472 12.18 -4.53 5.44
CA LEU A 472 12.41 -5.79 6.12
C LEU A 472 11.14 -6.63 5.98
N VAL A 473 11.07 -7.49 4.98
CA VAL A 473 9.83 -8.22 4.64
C VAL A 473 9.52 -9.26 5.70
N CYS A 474 8.30 -9.22 6.22
CA CYS A 474 7.81 -10.20 7.18
C CYS A 474 7.76 -11.61 6.55
N THR A 475 8.33 -12.61 7.22
CA THR A 475 8.30 -14.01 6.75
C THR A 475 7.16 -14.82 7.36
N GLU A 476 6.59 -14.35 8.48
CA GLU A 476 5.41 -14.92 9.15
C GLU A 476 4.24 -13.93 9.09
N VAL A 477 3.53 -13.92 7.97
CA VAL A 477 2.45 -12.97 7.69
C VAL A 477 1.28 -13.16 8.65
N PHE A 478 0.94 -12.11 9.39
CA PHE A 478 -0.29 -12.03 10.20
C PHE A 478 -1.45 -11.45 9.38
N GLN A 479 -1.19 -10.36 8.64
CA GLN A 479 -2.20 -9.72 7.79
C GLN A 479 -1.58 -8.93 6.65
N THR A 480 -2.28 -8.83 5.52
CA THR A 480 -1.81 -8.03 4.37
C THR A 480 -2.74 -6.87 3.99
N ALA A 481 -4.02 -6.99 4.32
CA ALA A 481 -5.01 -5.92 4.14
C ALA A 481 -4.60 -4.65 4.92
N GLY A 482 -4.83 -3.48 4.33
CA GLY A 482 -4.44 -2.19 4.90
C GLY A 482 -2.93 -1.89 4.94
N GLY A 483 -2.10 -2.71 4.28
CA GLY A 483 -0.64 -2.56 4.28
C GLY A 483 -0.16 -1.21 3.73
N GLY A 484 -0.60 -0.86 2.52
CA GLY A 484 -0.29 0.43 1.88
C GLY A 484 -0.75 1.62 2.72
N ASP A 485 -2.00 1.57 3.18
CA ASP A 485 -2.61 2.61 4.03
C ASP A 485 -1.78 2.90 5.28
N ASN A 486 -1.36 1.85 5.99
CA ASN A 486 -0.52 1.98 7.19
C ASN A 486 0.86 2.59 6.85
N ILE A 487 1.45 2.18 5.72
CA ILE A 487 2.76 2.65 5.26
C ILE A 487 2.71 4.14 4.90
N SER A 488 1.74 4.55 4.09
CA SER A 488 1.52 5.94 3.68
C SER A 488 1.23 6.83 4.89
N ALA A 489 0.28 6.42 5.74
CA ALA A 489 -0.09 7.17 6.94
C ALA A 489 1.10 7.36 7.90
N ALA A 490 1.87 6.32 8.19
CA ALA A 490 3.03 6.43 9.07
C ALA A 490 4.13 7.32 8.50
N GLY A 491 4.34 7.29 7.17
CA GLY A 491 5.26 8.18 6.47
C GLY A 491 4.82 9.64 6.57
N LEU A 492 3.56 9.94 6.25
CA LEU A 492 2.98 11.29 6.23
C LEU A 492 3.14 12.01 7.57
N VAL A 493 2.98 11.31 8.70
CA VAL A 493 3.07 11.90 10.04
C VAL A 493 4.42 12.58 10.31
N LEU A 494 5.52 12.11 9.71
CA LEU A 494 6.82 12.77 9.87
C LEU A 494 7.04 13.94 8.90
N GLN A 495 6.14 14.13 7.94
CA GLN A 495 6.26 15.13 6.88
C GLN A 495 5.36 16.34 7.07
N ILE A 496 4.48 16.33 8.06
CA ILE A 496 3.60 17.44 8.44
C ILE A 496 4.16 18.25 9.59
#